data_AF-A0A094EA02-F1
#
_entry.id   AF-A0A094EA02-F1
#
_cell.length_a   1.000
_cell.length_b   1.000
_cell.length_c   1.000
_cell.angle_alpha   90.00
_cell.angle_beta   90.00
_cell.angle_gamma   90.00
#
_symmetry.space_group_name_H-M   'P 1'
#
loop_
_entity.id
_entity.type
_entity.pdbx_description
1 polymer ?
#
loop_
_entity_poly.entity_id
_entity_poly.type
_entity_poly.pdbx_seq_one_letter_code
_entity_poly.pdbx_strand_id
1 'polypeptide(L)'
;MLWDNNRRHGGCSAPHGIDIAWFGDPIFLGGDYSAAMRNQLGSRLPEFTPSEREYLRQSTSIDAFYRVNHCSTKYTRGLAGPSADDDWTQNIEEYPINSQSRETGPPLGLDWLRVALEGLRKLLDWVSNRYHLPIMITENGCLCPSETDLDTAVHDTFRQSYFGLCLDAT
;
A
#
# COMPACT_ATOMS: atom_id res chain seq x y z
N MET A 1 3.03 2.73 -2.01
CA MET A 1 3.79 3.97 -1.74
C MET A 1 4.68 4.30 -2.93
N LEU A 2 4.92 5.58 -3.20
CA LEU A 2 5.91 6.06 -4.17
C LEU A 2 7.12 6.62 -3.41
N TRP A 3 8.35 6.32 -3.83
CA TRP A 3 9.52 6.84 -3.13
C TRP A 3 9.95 8.23 -3.66
N ASP A 4 10.24 9.16 -2.76
CA ASP A 4 10.83 10.46 -3.13
C ASP A 4 12.36 10.36 -3.26
N ASN A 5 12.81 10.08 -4.48
CA ASN A 5 14.21 9.75 -4.78
C ASN A 5 15.24 10.85 -4.46
N ASN A 6 14.84 12.12 -4.32
CA ASN A 6 15.78 13.24 -4.12
C ASN A 6 16.01 13.64 -2.66
N ARG A 7 15.37 12.98 -1.70
CA ARG A 7 15.59 13.22 -0.27
C ARG A 7 16.15 11.98 0.43
N ARG A 8 17.18 11.37 -0.16
CA ARG A 8 17.95 10.30 0.49
C ARG A 8 18.81 10.90 1.61
N HIS A 9 18.34 10.84 2.86
CA HIS A 9 19.23 10.98 4.01
C HIS A 9 19.69 9.57 4.43
N GLY A 10 20.99 9.32 4.31
CA GLY A 10 21.75 8.18 4.88
C GLY A 10 21.06 6.82 4.96
N GLY A 11 21.38 5.91 4.04
CA GLY A 11 21.33 4.45 4.25
C GLY A 11 19.97 3.78 4.49
N CYS A 12 18.90 4.53 4.74
CA CYS A 12 17.58 3.96 5.04
C CYS A 12 16.90 3.55 3.73
N SER A 13 17.07 2.29 3.34
CA SER A 13 16.18 1.63 2.39
C SER A 13 14.95 1.17 3.18
N ALA A 14 13.89 1.97 3.20
CA ALA A 14 12.59 1.47 3.67
C ALA A 14 12.06 0.55 2.57
N PRO A 15 11.89 -0.77 2.82
CA PRO A 15 11.34 -1.64 1.79
C PRO A 15 9.97 -1.16 1.34
N HIS A 16 9.73 -1.30 0.05
CA HIS A 16 8.42 -1.03 -0.51
C HIS A 16 7.45 -2.10 -0.01
N GLY A 17 6.25 -1.69 0.41
CA GLY A 17 5.15 -2.62 0.69
C GLY A 17 5.23 -3.35 2.03
N ILE A 18 5.81 -2.74 3.07
CA ILE A 18 5.97 -3.41 4.37
C ILE A 18 4.62 -3.68 5.04
N ASP A 19 3.67 -2.74 4.95
CA ASP A 19 2.30 -2.94 5.46
C ASP A 19 1.64 -4.16 4.81
N ILE A 20 2.01 -4.44 3.56
CA ILE A 20 1.49 -5.53 2.74
C ILE A 20 2.23 -6.83 3.10
N ALA A 21 3.56 -6.77 3.20
CA ALA A 21 4.43 -7.87 3.59
C ALA A 21 4.21 -8.33 5.04
N TRP A 22 3.69 -7.46 5.90
CA TRP A 22 3.37 -7.79 7.30
C TRP A 22 2.55 -9.05 7.40
N PHE A 23 1.44 -9.10 6.67
CA PHE A 23 0.56 -10.26 6.64
C PHE A 23 0.82 -11.15 5.43
N GLY A 24 1.24 -10.57 4.31
CA GLY A 24 1.43 -11.32 3.07
C GLY A 24 2.58 -12.34 3.15
N ASP A 25 3.71 -12.00 3.78
CA ASP A 25 4.86 -12.90 3.85
C ASP A 25 4.56 -14.17 4.69
N PRO A 26 4.02 -14.05 5.92
CA PRO A 26 3.68 -15.23 6.70
C PRO A 26 2.60 -16.10 6.04
N ILE A 27 1.57 -15.47 5.46
CA ILE A 27 0.39 -16.20 4.93
C ILE A 27 0.71 -16.87 3.59
N PHE A 28 1.26 -16.13 2.62
CA PHE A 28 1.39 -16.59 1.24
C PHE A 28 2.73 -17.24 0.94
N LEU A 29 3.78 -16.92 1.70
CA LEU A 29 5.10 -17.51 1.53
C LEU A 29 5.41 -18.57 2.59
N GLY A 30 4.55 -18.73 3.62
CA GLY A 30 4.84 -19.54 4.79
C GLY A 30 6.09 -19.07 5.54
N GLY A 31 6.45 -17.79 5.35
CA GLY A 31 7.67 -17.19 5.83
C GLY A 31 7.56 -16.68 7.26
N ASP A 32 8.63 -16.05 7.73
CA ASP A 32 8.58 -15.15 8.88
C ASP A 32 8.14 -13.74 8.42
N TYR A 33 7.92 -12.81 9.35
CA TYR A 33 7.78 -11.39 9.02
C TYR A 33 8.97 -10.91 8.18
N SER A 34 8.73 -9.93 7.31
CA SER A 34 9.78 -9.37 6.45
C SER A 34 11.01 -8.90 7.25
N ALA A 35 12.20 -9.01 6.65
CA ALA A 35 13.45 -8.65 7.33
C ALA A 35 13.45 -7.22 7.89
N ALA A 36 12.82 -6.27 7.19
CA ALA A 36 12.74 -4.90 7.68
C ALA A 36 11.86 -4.74 8.91
N MET A 37 10.72 -5.45 8.96
CA MET A 37 9.90 -5.47 10.14
C MET A 37 10.63 -6.08 11.34
N ARG A 38 11.36 -7.18 11.11
CA ARG A 38 12.21 -7.79 12.14
C ARG A 38 13.28 -6.82 12.64
N ASN A 39 13.94 -6.12 11.73
CA ASN A 39 14.98 -5.15 12.09
C ASN A 39 14.43 -3.95 12.87
N GLN A 40 13.22 -3.50 12.57
CA GLN A 40 12.63 -2.33 13.24
C GLN A 40 11.95 -2.69 14.55
N LEU A 41 11.10 -3.72 14.55
CA LEU A 41 10.24 -4.04 15.69
C LEU A 41 10.89 -5.05 16.65
N GLY A 42 11.88 -5.82 16.17
CA GLY A 42 12.64 -6.75 16.99
C GLY A 42 11.75 -7.69 17.81
N SER A 43 11.94 -7.68 19.13
CA SER A 43 11.21 -8.50 20.09
C SER A 43 9.73 -8.12 20.26
N ARG A 44 9.28 -6.97 19.74
CA ARG A 44 7.86 -6.60 19.72
C ARG A 44 7.06 -7.46 18.73
N LEU A 45 7.73 -8.05 17.74
CA LEU A 45 7.10 -9.04 16.87
C LEU A 45 7.24 -10.44 17.46
N PRO A 46 6.13 -11.16 17.64
CA PRO A 46 6.21 -12.56 18.08
C PRO A 46 6.98 -13.40 17.06
N GLU A 47 7.53 -14.52 17.51
CA GLU A 47 8.12 -15.52 16.62
C GLU A 47 7.10 -16.59 16.31
N PHE A 48 6.97 -16.93 15.03
CA PHE A 48 6.16 -18.09 14.65
C PHE A 48 6.94 -19.36 14.95
N THR A 49 6.31 -20.27 15.68
CA THR A 49 6.79 -21.65 15.81
C THR A 49 6.80 -22.34 14.43
N PRO A 50 7.60 -23.41 14.25
CA PRO A 50 7.57 -24.19 13.03
C PRO A 50 6.16 -24.69 12.65
N SER A 51 5.35 -25.09 13.63
CA SER A 51 3.97 -25.53 13.44
C SER A 51 3.04 -24.41 12.97
N GLU A 52 3.20 -23.19 13.50
CA GLU A 52 2.38 -22.05 13.08
C GLU A 52 2.70 -21.61 11.66
N ARG A 53 3.98 -21.58 11.27
CA ARG A 53 4.38 -21.28 9.89
C ARG A 53 3.82 -22.30 8.91
N GLU A 54 3.88 -23.59 9.28
CA GLU A 54 3.31 -24.65 8.46
C GLU A 54 1.79 -24.53 8.35
N TYR A 55 1.10 -24.19 9.44
CA TYR A 55 -0.33 -23.94 9.43
C TYR A 55 -0.70 -22.75 8.51
N LEU A 56 0.03 -21.63 8.59
CA LEU A 56 -0.17 -20.49 7.72
C LEU A 56 0.04 -20.84 6.24
N ARG A 57 1.11 -21.60 5.94
CA ARG A 57 1.38 -22.10 4.59
C ARG A 57 0.28 -23.01 4.05
N GLN A 58 -0.34 -23.83 4.90
CA GLN A 58 -1.44 -24.70 4.49
C GLN A 58 -2.78 -23.96 4.39
N SER A 59 -2.91 -22.80 5.03
CA SER A 59 -4.14 -21.99 4.99
C SER A 59 -4.38 -21.33 3.63
N THR A 60 -3.35 -21.25 2.77
CA THR A 60 -3.48 -20.75 1.40
C THR A 60 -3.92 -21.87 0.46
N SER A 61 -5.15 -21.77 -0.02
CA SER A 61 -5.77 -22.73 -0.95
C SER A 61 -5.16 -22.68 -2.34
N ILE A 62 -5.36 -23.74 -3.14
CA ILE A 62 -4.97 -23.76 -4.56
C ILE A 62 -5.67 -22.67 -5.39
N ASP A 63 -6.87 -22.25 -4.97
CA ASP A 63 -7.65 -21.18 -5.60
C ASP A 63 -7.46 -19.82 -4.90
N ALA A 64 -6.34 -19.62 -4.20
CA ALA A 64 -6.08 -18.39 -3.47
C ALA A 64 -5.91 -17.18 -4.41
N PHE A 65 -6.54 -16.07 -4.03
CA PHE A 65 -6.32 -14.75 -4.63
C PHE A 65 -5.61 -13.87 -3.61
N TYR A 66 -4.68 -13.04 -4.09
CA TYR A 66 -4.22 -11.91 -3.30
C TYR A 66 -5.26 -10.78 -3.39
N ARG A 67 -5.93 -10.50 -2.28
CA ARG A 67 -6.96 -9.46 -2.19
C ARG A 67 -6.30 -8.12 -1.83
N VAL A 68 -6.51 -7.09 -2.64
CA VAL A 68 -5.94 -5.75 -2.45
C VAL A 68 -7.05 -4.71 -2.30
N ASN A 69 -6.92 -3.88 -1.26
CA ASN A 69 -7.65 -2.63 -1.15
C ASN A 69 -6.70 -1.49 -1.55
N HIS A 70 -7.07 -0.69 -2.55
CA HIS A 70 -6.28 0.47 -2.97
C HIS A 70 -7.21 1.63 -3.31
N CYS A 71 -7.04 2.74 -2.57
CA CYS A 71 -7.80 3.97 -2.80
C CYS A 71 -6.90 5.16 -3.13
N SER A 72 -5.64 5.14 -2.69
CA SER A 72 -4.69 6.24 -2.86
C SER A 72 -3.26 5.74 -2.77
N THR A 73 -2.31 6.61 -3.09
CA THR A 73 -0.89 6.38 -2.82
C THR A 73 -0.26 7.69 -2.42
N LYS A 74 0.72 7.63 -1.53
CA LYS A 74 1.50 8.79 -1.09
C LYS A 74 2.97 8.61 -1.45
N TYR A 75 3.67 9.72 -1.53
CA TYR A 75 5.12 9.73 -1.50
C TYR A 75 5.61 9.45 -0.09
N THR A 76 6.74 8.77 0.05
CA THR A 76 7.36 8.51 1.35
C THR A 76 8.80 9.00 1.37
N ARG A 77 9.23 9.47 2.54
CA ARG A 77 10.60 9.90 2.81
C ARG A 77 11.06 9.37 4.17
N GLY A 78 12.28 8.84 4.23
CA GLY A 78 12.93 8.49 5.49
C GLY A 78 13.31 9.71 6.32
N LEU A 79 13.00 9.65 7.62
CA LEU A 79 13.41 10.60 8.63
C LEU A 79 14.88 10.36 9.04
N ALA A 80 15.50 11.43 9.54
CA ALA A 80 16.84 11.34 10.11
C ALA A 80 16.76 11.05 11.61
N GLY A 81 17.65 10.19 12.10
CA GLY A 81 17.69 9.78 13.50
C GLY A 81 17.05 8.41 13.75
N PRO A 82 17.18 7.87 14.97
CA PRO A 82 16.53 6.61 15.33
C PRO A 82 15.00 6.76 15.34
N SER A 83 14.29 5.72 14.92
CA SER A 83 12.84 5.62 15.12
C SER A 83 12.51 5.66 16.61
N ALA A 84 11.39 6.27 16.98
CA ALA A 84 10.89 6.17 18.35
C ALA A 84 10.55 4.71 18.69
N ASP A 85 10.59 4.35 19.98
CA ASP A 85 10.31 2.97 20.40
C ASP A 85 8.90 2.49 20.04
N ASP A 86 7.95 3.42 19.90
CA ASP A 86 6.55 3.19 19.52
C ASP A 86 6.24 3.46 18.04
N ASP A 87 7.25 3.83 17.25
CA ASP A 87 7.12 4.13 15.84
C ASP A 87 6.81 2.86 15.03
N TRP A 88 5.58 2.77 14.56
CA TRP A 88 5.10 1.75 13.63
C TRP A 88 5.16 2.21 12.17
N THR A 89 5.38 3.51 11.93
CA THR A 89 5.49 4.10 10.59
C THR A 89 6.88 3.96 10.02
N GLN A 90 7.83 3.37 10.73
CA GLN A 90 9.13 2.96 10.17
C GLN A 90 10.06 4.11 9.84
N ASN A 91 9.99 5.14 10.67
CA ASN A 91 10.77 6.35 10.50
C ASN A 91 10.58 6.95 9.10
N ILE A 92 9.40 6.79 8.52
CA ILE A 92 9.01 7.46 7.28
C ILE A 92 7.88 8.45 7.53
N GLU A 93 7.90 9.51 6.74
CA GLU A 93 6.81 10.45 6.60
C GLU A 93 6.18 10.31 5.22
N GLU A 94 4.86 10.50 5.17
CA GLU A 94 4.08 10.42 3.95
C GLU A 94 3.63 11.80 3.47
N TYR A 95 3.69 12.02 2.16
CA TYR A 95 3.37 13.29 1.53
C TYR A 95 2.52 13.11 0.27
N PRO A 96 1.57 14.02 -0.01
CA PRO A 96 0.83 14.02 -1.26
C PRO A 96 1.68 14.52 -2.46
N ILE A 97 2.72 15.29 -2.17
CA ILE A 97 3.60 15.97 -3.15
C ILE A 97 5.05 15.64 -2.82
N ASN A 98 5.83 15.26 -3.82
CA ASN A 98 7.25 14.97 -3.64
C ASN A 98 8.12 16.24 -3.66
N SER A 99 9.43 16.08 -3.42
CA SER A 99 10.42 17.15 -3.44
C SER A 99 10.56 17.91 -4.78
N GLN A 100 10.03 17.35 -5.88
CA GLN A 100 10.01 17.97 -7.20
C GLN A 100 8.67 18.66 -7.50
N SER A 101 7.82 18.86 -6.49
CA SER A 101 6.46 19.41 -6.65
C SER A 101 5.54 18.56 -7.53
N ARG A 102 5.83 17.26 -7.67
CA ARG A 102 4.95 16.31 -8.35
C ARG A 102 3.94 15.77 -7.35
N GLU A 103 2.66 15.94 -7.64
CA GLU A 103 1.59 15.34 -6.86
C GLU A 103 1.34 13.90 -7.31
N THR A 104 0.85 13.05 -6.40
CA THR A 104 0.42 11.68 -6.78
C THR A 104 -0.75 11.73 -7.76
N GLY A 105 -1.61 12.74 -7.59
CA GLY A 105 -2.69 13.10 -8.50
C GLY A 105 -3.70 14.02 -7.81
N PRO A 106 -4.78 14.40 -8.52
CA PRO A 106 -5.77 15.33 -8.01
C PRO A 106 -6.47 14.82 -6.73
N PRO A 107 -6.83 15.72 -5.80
CA PRO A 107 -7.54 15.37 -4.57
C PRO A 107 -8.97 14.90 -4.83
N LEU A 108 -9.45 13.99 -3.98
CA LEU A 108 -10.75 13.32 -4.10
C LEU A 108 -11.68 13.65 -2.93
N GLY A 109 -11.66 14.89 -2.43
CA GLY A 109 -12.55 15.36 -1.37
C GLY A 109 -12.16 15.00 0.08
N LEU A 110 -11.12 14.17 0.28
CA LEU A 110 -10.49 13.95 1.59
C LEU A 110 -8.98 14.22 1.47
N ASP A 111 -8.38 14.75 2.53
CA ASP A 111 -6.96 15.15 2.54
C ASP A 111 -5.99 14.02 2.16
N TRP A 112 -6.34 12.78 2.51
CA TRP A 112 -5.52 11.60 2.24
C TRP A 112 -5.83 10.92 0.88
N LEU A 113 -6.98 11.22 0.27
CA LEU A 113 -7.49 10.51 -0.89
C LEU A 113 -7.18 11.28 -2.18
N ARG A 114 -6.43 10.65 -3.08
CA ARG A 114 -5.99 11.23 -4.36
C ARG A 114 -6.08 10.19 -5.46
N VAL A 115 -6.31 10.63 -6.69
CA VAL A 115 -6.18 9.76 -7.85
C VAL A 115 -4.72 9.30 -7.94
N ALA A 116 -4.50 7.98 -7.90
CA ALA A 116 -3.17 7.41 -7.68
C ALA A 116 -2.86 6.23 -8.62
N LEU A 117 -3.10 6.42 -9.93
CA LEU A 117 -3.03 5.34 -10.93
C LEU A 117 -1.63 4.71 -11.06
N GLU A 118 -0.57 5.53 -11.00
CA GLU A 118 0.81 5.03 -11.01
C GLU A 118 1.09 4.18 -9.76
N GLY A 119 0.55 4.59 -8.62
CA GLY A 119 0.66 3.86 -7.36
C GLY A 119 -0.07 2.54 -7.39
N LEU A 120 -1.27 2.48 -7.97
CA LEU A 120 -2.04 1.25 -8.16
C LEU A 120 -1.25 0.24 -8.99
N ARG A 121 -0.75 0.64 -10.17
CA ARG A 121 0.00 -0.25 -11.06
C ARG A 121 1.26 -0.81 -10.39
N LYS A 122 2.06 0.06 -9.77
CA LYS A 122 3.27 -0.35 -9.04
C LYS A 122 2.97 -1.30 -7.89
N LEU A 123 1.84 -1.10 -7.21
CA LEU A 123 1.38 -2.00 -6.17
C LEU A 123 1.03 -3.38 -6.74
N LEU A 124 0.24 -3.44 -7.81
CA LEU A 124 -0.14 -4.69 -8.46
C LEU A 124 1.08 -5.44 -8.99
N ASP A 125 2.02 -4.73 -9.63
CA ASP A 125 3.29 -5.29 -10.09
C ASP A 125 4.09 -5.88 -8.92
N TRP A 126 4.19 -5.15 -7.81
CA TRP A 126 4.93 -5.61 -6.64
C TRP A 126 4.29 -6.85 -6.00
N VAL A 127 2.97 -6.86 -5.82
CA VAL A 127 2.22 -7.99 -5.26
C VAL A 127 2.36 -9.22 -6.17
N SER A 128 2.17 -9.04 -7.47
CA SER A 128 2.26 -10.11 -8.47
C SER A 128 3.65 -10.75 -8.48
N ASN A 129 4.70 -9.91 -8.52
CA ASN A 129 6.08 -10.37 -8.52
C ASN A 129 6.51 -11.03 -7.22
N ARG A 130 5.87 -10.70 -6.09
CA ARG A 130 6.24 -11.22 -4.77
C ARG A 130 5.53 -12.53 -4.43
N TYR A 131 4.23 -12.59 -4.64
CA TYR A 131 3.40 -13.70 -4.18
C TYR A 131 2.99 -14.66 -5.28
N HIS A 132 3.09 -14.25 -6.55
CA HIS A 132 2.75 -15.08 -7.71
C HIS A 132 1.32 -15.66 -7.66
N LEU A 133 0.38 -14.91 -7.09
CA LEU A 133 -1.03 -15.24 -7.02
C LEU A 133 -1.86 -14.32 -7.92
N PRO A 134 -2.98 -14.81 -8.47
CA PRO A 134 -3.98 -13.93 -9.08
C PRO A 134 -4.40 -12.84 -8.10
N ILE A 135 -4.50 -11.60 -8.59
CA ILE A 135 -4.86 -10.45 -7.76
C ILE A 135 -6.34 -10.12 -7.95
N MET A 136 -7.04 -9.84 -6.85
CA MET A 136 -8.38 -9.30 -6.85
C MET A 136 -8.38 -7.94 -6.13
N ILE A 137 -8.79 -6.89 -6.83
CA ILE A 137 -9.04 -5.59 -6.19
C ILE A 137 -10.39 -5.69 -5.48
N THR A 138 -10.37 -5.59 -4.16
CA THR A 138 -11.56 -5.77 -3.32
C THR A 138 -12.16 -4.46 -2.84
N GLU A 139 -11.36 -3.40 -2.79
CA GLU A 139 -11.83 -2.04 -2.60
C GLU A 139 -11.03 -1.07 -3.45
N ASN A 140 -11.75 -0.22 -4.17
CA ASN A 140 -11.24 0.93 -4.89
C ASN A 140 -12.38 1.95 -4.98
N GLY A 141 -12.09 3.24 -4.86
CA GLY A 141 -13.14 4.25 -4.90
C GLY A 141 -12.67 5.67 -4.70
N CYS A 142 -13.56 6.59 -5.06
CA CYS A 142 -13.41 8.02 -4.83
C CYS A 142 -14.72 8.61 -4.27
N LEU A 143 -14.60 9.74 -3.57
CA LEU A 143 -15.76 10.59 -3.34
C LEU A 143 -16.17 11.29 -4.63
N CYS A 144 -17.39 11.81 -4.65
CA CYS A 144 -17.84 12.78 -5.63
C CYS A 144 -17.91 14.15 -4.94
N PRO A 145 -16.93 15.05 -5.14
CA PRO A 145 -16.90 16.33 -4.43
C PRO A 145 -18.12 17.24 -4.67
N SER A 146 -18.85 17.01 -5.78
CA SER A 146 -20.03 17.78 -6.17
C SER A 146 -21.36 17.13 -5.76
N GLU A 147 -21.35 16.04 -4.99
CA GLU A 147 -22.57 15.30 -4.63
C GLU A 147 -23.43 16.08 -3.61
N THR A 148 -24.19 17.07 -4.08
CA THR A 148 -25.03 17.94 -3.25
C THR A 148 -26.52 17.63 -3.31
N ASP A 149 -26.95 16.89 -4.33
CA ASP A 149 -28.35 16.50 -4.57
C ASP A 149 -28.45 15.14 -5.25
N LEU A 150 -29.69 14.63 -5.35
CA LEU A 150 -29.98 13.34 -5.96
C LEU A 150 -29.62 13.30 -7.45
N ASP A 151 -29.81 14.39 -8.18
CA ASP A 151 -29.55 14.44 -9.62
C ASP A 151 -28.05 14.23 -9.89
N THR A 152 -27.20 14.92 -9.13
CA THR A 152 -25.75 14.77 -9.20
C THR A 152 -25.29 13.38 -8.75
N ALA A 153 -25.90 12.83 -7.70
CA ALA A 153 -25.57 11.49 -7.21
C ALA A 153 -25.90 10.39 -8.24
N VAL A 154 -27.03 10.52 -8.94
CA VAL A 154 -27.44 9.58 -10.00
C VAL A 154 -26.58 9.75 -11.26
N HIS A 155 -26.16 10.97 -11.57
CA HIS A 155 -25.36 11.32 -12.74
C HIS A 155 -23.89 11.60 -12.39
N ASP A 156 -23.31 10.79 -11.50
CA ASP A 156 -21.93 10.97 -11.01
C ASP A 156 -20.88 10.61 -12.08
N THR A 157 -20.64 11.55 -12.98
CA THR A 157 -19.63 11.44 -14.04
C THR A 157 -18.20 11.41 -13.50
N PHE A 158 -17.98 11.95 -12.30
CA PHE A 158 -16.66 12.00 -11.68
C PHE A 158 -16.22 10.60 -11.24
N ARG A 159 -17.06 9.89 -10.49
CA ARG A 159 -16.77 8.52 -10.05
C ARG A 159 -16.75 7.53 -11.22
N GLN A 160 -17.58 7.73 -12.24
CA GLN A 160 -17.51 6.97 -13.49
C GLN A 160 -16.15 7.14 -14.18
N SER A 161 -15.67 8.38 -14.31
CA SER A 161 -14.37 8.68 -14.90
C SER A 161 -13.22 8.11 -14.08
N TYR A 162 -13.30 8.19 -12.75
CA TYR A 162 -12.33 7.58 -11.84
C TYR A 162 -12.21 6.07 -12.07
N PHE A 163 -13.33 5.34 -12.10
CA PHE A 163 -13.31 3.90 -12.35
C PHE A 163 -12.80 3.56 -13.76
N GLY A 164 -13.18 4.34 -14.78
CA GLY A 164 -12.62 4.18 -16.13
C GLY A 164 -11.11 4.30 -16.14
N LEU A 165 -10.56 5.34 -15.51
CA LEU A 165 -9.11 5.55 -15.39
C LEU A 165 -8.41 4.42 -14.61
N CYS A 166 -9.04 3.89 -13.56
CA CYS A 166 -8.51 2.75 -12.83
C CYS A 166 -8.46 1.49 -13.69
N LEU A 167 -9.54 1.19 -14.44
CA LEU A 167 -9.61 0.03 -15.32
C LEU A 167 -8.61 0.12 -16.49
N ASP A 168 -8.38 1.32 -17.04
CA ASP A 168 -7.38 1.54 -18.10
C ASP A 168 -5.93 1.46 -17.58
N ALA A 169 -5.73 1.66 -16.28
CA ALA A 169 -4.40 1.71 -15.67
C ALA A 169 -3.86 0.34 -15.23
N THR A 170 -4.74 -0.66 -15.12
CA THR A 170 -4.47 -2.06 -14.69
C THR A 170 -4.42 -3.00 -15.87
#